data_AF-A0A6N7MDH6-F1
#
_entry.id   AF-A0A6N7MDH6-F1
#
_cell.length_a   1.000
_cell.length_b   1.000
_cell.length_c   1.000
_cell.angle_alpha   90.00
_cell.angle_beta   90.00
_cell.angle_gamma   90.00
#
_symmetry.space_group_name_H-M   'P 1'
#
loop_
_entity.id
_entity.type
_entity.pdbx_description
1 polymer ?
#
loop_
_entity_poly.entity_id
_entity_poly.type
_entity_poly.pdbx_seq_one_letter_code
_entity_poly.pdbx_strand_id
1 'polypeptide(L)'
;MYVDGKEVSMEGGAGNPVVRPNMALDKSPTGLYIATEPWVTGLVDVNFPCCGTIQFDIPGEGLTNEYEFNLVDLGCKTASKKECQSEWTKHSGDLVISGTETMTIENEKYLQQGNIYINDQAKLILKNSELAMDRGDLATIHIYIFVSENASLEIENSLIFPRSGLVCVMNHGNVSITDSPTSIHYFDMSRGAKLTMINSEMVYTIGGLLQVAGGDITLIDSTIGALGLRVPAGAHLNISDLKSGVYLESWDVHDIIPEADYNLVLERTTILKDDFTGDLKHGPYERGWLFFLDPNAHVRISNSELRKVFIDLTNENVSFENLKVGIPSSLKYRDIELKDVTVMGQWPFTIMDSNVTISNSDYLFLQTSGQSTVSLIDSHMCEFIPRDFFGTMIFENGLWTCAGEILGNIPHHSMENDFTIKGSLKIEGVRENLQWKDAQVTREYEVIVKDENDNPIKGAFIEIDGNTYVTDKAGKVKFSLILNESNYIEPKILEVFEGENLISQKEIDFFTETPIIIIKN
;
A
#
# COMPACT_ATOMS: atom_id res chain seq x y z
N MET A 1 30.18 -0.49 -30.25
CA MET A 1 29.68 0.65 -29.44
C MET A 1 30.88 1.42 -28.94
N TYR A 2 30.73 2.71 -28.66
CA TYR A 2 31.78 3.51 -28.06
C TYR A 2 31.33 3.95 -26.66
N VAL A 3 32.23 3.84 -25.69
CA VAL A 3 32.05 4.35 -24.32
C VAL A 3 33.21 5.29 -24.01
N ASP A 4 32.91 6.54 -23.68
CA ASP A 4 33.90 7.61 -23.53
C ASP A 4 34.85 7.70 -24.76
N GLY A 5 34.30 7.58 -25.97
CA GLY A 5 35.04 7.57 -27.23
C GLY A 5 35.93 6.34 -27.47
N LYS A 6 35.91 5.33 -26.59
CA LYS A 6 36.64 4.06 -26.78
C LYS A 6 35.72 2.97 -27.29
N GLU A 7 36.17 2.26 -28.31
CA GLU A 7 35.42 1.14 -28.84
C GLU A 7 35.29 0.01 -27.81
N VAL A 8 34.06 -0.45 -27.61
CA VAL A 8 33.67 -1.55 -26.75
C VAL A 8 32.93 -2.57 -27.62
N SER A 9 33.45 -3.80 -27.65
CA SER A 9 32.82 -4.92 -28.36
C SER A 9 31.46 -5.24 -27.73
N MET A 10 30.47 -5.48 -28.59
CA MET A 10 29.12 -5.90 -28.21
C MET A 10 28.87 -7.39 -28.56
N GLU A 11 29.92 -8.13 -28.91
CA GLU A 11 29.82 -9.51 -29.40
C GLU A 11 29.41 -10.54 -28.32
N GLY A 12 29.29 -10.10 -27.06
CA GLY A 12 28.88 -10.95 -25.93
C GLY A 12 30.01 -11.78 -25.32
N GLY A 13 29.64 -12.74 -24.47
CA GLY A 13 30.58 -13.60 -23.73
C GLY A 13 31.09 -13.08 -22.38
N ALA A 14 31.76 -13.96 -21.62
CA ALA A 14 32.24 -13.67 -20.28
C ALA A 14 33.27 -12.51 -20.27
N GLY A 15 32.99 -11.47 -19.50
CA GLY A 15 33.84 -10.27 -19.38
C GLY A 15 33.58 -9.17 -20.39
N ASN A 16 32.65 -9.37 -21.34
CA ASN A 16 32.24 -8.35 -22.31
C ASN A 16 30.79 -7.89 -22.06
N PRO A 17 30.47 -6.60 -22.27
CA PRO A 17 29.10 -6.14 -22.18
C PRO A 17 28.28 -6.60 -23.40
N VAL A 18 27.02 -6.92 -23.13
CA VAL A 18 25.97 -7.22 -24.09
C VAL A 18 25.01 -6.05 -24.06
N VAL A 19 24.71 -5.49 -25.23
CA VAL A 19 23.74 -4.39 -25.37
C VAL A 19 22.65 -4.82 -26.32
N ARG A 20 21.39 -4.69 -25.89
CA ARG A 20 20.24 -4.96 -26.74
C ARG A 20 19.07 -4.03 -26.46
N PRO A 21 18.17 -3.80 -27.42
CA PRO A 21 16.92 -3.09 -27.18
C PRO A 21 16.12 -3.70 -26.03
N ASN A 22 15.43 -2.87 -25.25
CA ASN A 22 14.59 -3.32 -24.14
C ASN A 22 13.23 -3.93 -24.58
N MET A 23 13.03 -4.11 -25.88
CA MET A 23 11.78 -4.56 -26.49
C MET A 23 12.07 -5.57 -27.61
N ALA A 24 11.04 -6.34 -27.98
CA ALA A 24 11.08 -7.25 -29.13
C ALA A 24 11.20 -6.48 -30.46
N LEU A 25 11.73 -7.15 -31.50
CA LEU A 25 12.04 -6.55 -32.80
C LEU A 25 10.82 -5.97 -33.55
N ASP A 26 9.61 -6.39 -33.19
CA ASP A 26 8.35 -5.92 -33.76
C ASP A 26 7.79 -4.67 -33.06
N LYS A 27 8.48 -4.16 -32.03
CA LYS A 27 8.10 -2.95 -31.28
C LYS A 27 9.23 -1.92 -31.29
N SER A 28 8.86 -0.64 -31.24
CA SER A 28 9.84 0.44 -31.06
C SER A 28 10.42 0.37 -29.64
N PRO A 29 11.74 0.19 -29.47
CA PRO A 29 12.35 0.19 -28.15
C PRO A 29 12.34 1.59 -27.53
N THR A 30 12.18 1.65 -26.22
CA THR A 30 12.25 2.90 -25.43
C THR A 30 13.56 3.03 -24.67
N GLY A 31 14.41 2.01 -24.71
CA GLY A 31 15.69 1.97 -24.01
C GLY A 31 16.52 0.75 -24.38
N LEU A 32 17.57 0.52 -23.60
CA LEU A 32 18.55 -0.54 -23.82
C LEU A 32 18.77 -1.34 -22.53
N TYR A 33 19.00 -2.64 -22.67
CA TYR A 33 19.61 -3.46 -21.63
C TYR A 33 21.11 -3.54 -21.85
N ILE A 34 21.88 -3.33 -20.79
CA ILE A 34 23.34 -3.49 -20.76
C ILE A 34 23.68 -4.50 -19.66
N ALA A 35 24.34 -5.60 -20.02
CA ALA A 35 24.54 -6.75 -19.12
C ALA A 35 25.62 -7.70 -19.63
N THR A 36 25.64 -8.96 -19.15
CA THR A 36 26.44 -10.06 -19.73
C THR A 36 25.55 -11.22 -20.22
N GLU A 37 26.13 -12.19 -20.93
CA GLU A 37 25.49 -13.42 -21.41
C GLU A 37 25.78 -14.62 -20.47
N PRO A 38 25.02 -15.75 -20.52
CA PRO A 38 23.95 -16.12 -21.46
C PRO A 38 22.56 -15.57 -21.09
N TRP A 39 22.43 -14.98 -19.91
CA TRP A 39 21.26 -14.22 -19.46
C TRP A 39 21.75 -12.83 -19.09
N VAL A 40 21.01 -11.79 -19.46
CA VAL A 40 21.29 -10.39 -19.09
C VAL A 40 21.39 -10.29 -17.56
N THR A 41 22.60 -10.43 -17.01
CA THR A 41 22.95 -10.31 -15.59
C THR A 41 23.75 -9.03 -15.32
N GLY A 42 23.92 -8.67 -14.04
CA GLY A 42 24.63 -7.44 -13.65
C GLY A 42 26.08 -7.37 -14.13
N LEU A 43 26.63 -6.15 -14.22
CA LEU A 43 27.95 -5.85 -14.79
C LEU A 43 29.14 -6.06 -13.83
N VAL A 44 28.96 -6.82 -12.75
CA VAL A 44 29.85 -6.88 -11.56
C VAL A 44 31.33 -7.09 -11.89
N ASP A 45 31.64 -7.98 -12.83
CA ASP A 45 33.02 -8.30 -13.22
C ASP A 45 33.39 -7.80 -14.62
N VAL A 46 32.60 -6.90 -15.19
CA VAL A 46 32.82 -6.34 -16.52
C VAL A 46 33.51 -5.00 -16.40
N ASN A 47 34.53 -4.75 -17.22
CA ASN A 47 35.17 -3.43 -17.30
C ASN A 47 34.30 -2.44 -18.12
N PHE A 48 33.10 -2.16 -17.62
CA PHE A 48 32.16 -1.18 -18.16
C PHE A 48 31.95 -0.07 -17.10
N PRO A 49 32.23 1.20 -17.38
CA PRO A 49 32.09 2.24 -16.36
C PRO A 49 30.63 2.46 -15.97
N CYS A 50 30.35 2.82 -14.72
CA CYS A 50 28.99 3.14 -14.28
C CYS A 50 28.50 4.50 -14.78
N CYS A 51 29.37 5.32 -15.38
CA CYS A 51 29.02 6.62 -15.94
C CYS A 51 29.93 6.92 -17.13
N GLY A 52 29.48 7.81 -18.00
CA GLY A 52 30.26 8.26 -19.15
C GLY A 52 29.39 8.64 -20.31
N THR A 53 29.98 8.60 -21.49
CA THR A 53 29.24 8.82 -22.73
C THR A 53 29.11 7.54 -23.53
N ILE A 54 27.99 7.36 -24.23
CA ILE A 54 27.73 6.20 -25.09
C ILE A 54 27.36 6.65 -26.51
N GLN A 55 27.91 5.96 -27.50
CA GLN A 55 27.58 6.11 -28.92
C GLN A 55 27.50 4.75 -29.61
N PHE A 56 26.63 4.66 -30.60
CA PHE A 56 26.52 3.48 -31.46
C PHE A 56 27.06 3.80 -32.85
N ASP A 57 27.89 2.91 -33.40
CA ASP A 57 28.26 2.96 -34.81
C ASP A 57 27.23 2.16 -35.60
N ILE A 58 26.51 2.86 -36.48
CA ILE A 58 25.48 2.29 -37.34
C ILE A 58 26.12 2.08 -38.72
N PRO A 59 26.26 0.82 -39.19
CA PRO A 59 26.90 0.54 -40.47
C PRO A 59 26.29 1.32 -41.62
N GLY A 60 27.10 2.15 -42.29
CA GLY A 60 26.68 2.98 -43.42
C GLY A 60 26.11 4.36 -43.05
N GLU A 61 25.79 4.60 -41.78
CA GLU A 61 25.23 5.86 -41.27
C GLU A 61 26.23 6.62 -40.37
N GLY A 62 27.15 5.89 -39.72
CA GLY A 62 28.15 6.45 -38.81
C GLY A 62 27.71 6.46 -37.35
N LEU A 63 28.37 7.29 -36.53
CA LEU A 63 28.12 7.37 -35.09
C LEU A 63 26.81 8.11 -34.77
N THR A 64 26.05 7.60 -33.82
CA THR A 64 24.95 8.34 -33.19
C THR A 64 25.45 9.57 -32.44
N ASN A 65 24.51 10.43 -32.03
CA ASN A 65 24.81 11.45 -31.01
C ASN A 65 25.41 10.80 -29.75
N GLU A 66 26.22 11.59 -29.05
CA GLU A 66 26.75 11.22 -27.76
C GLU A 66 25.67 11.36 -26.68
N TYR A 67 25.50 10.32 -25.86
CA TYR A 67 24.55 10.30 -24.75
C TYR A 67 25.29 10.11 -23.44
N GLU A 68 25.11 11.03 -22.50
CA GLU A 68 25.62 10.87 -21.13
C GLU A 68 24.77 9.86 -20.37
N PHE A 69 25.42 9.02 -19.56
CA PHE A 69 24.76 8.11 -18.65
C PHE A 69 25.45 8.11 -17.28
N ASN A 70 24.66 7.91 -16.24
CA ASN A 70 25.12 7.66 -14.88
C ASN A 70 24.21 6.62 -14.21
N LEU A 71 24.77 5.45 -13.93
CA LEU A 71 24.08 4.28 -13.38
C LEU A 71 24.46 4.05 -11.91
N VAL A 72 25.31 4.90 -11.32
CA VAL A 72 25.76 4.76 -9.92
C VAL A 72 24.55 4.66 -8.98
N ASP A 73 23.56 5.51 -9.21
CA ASP A 73 22.37 5.60 -8.35
C ASP A 73 21.32 4.52 -8.60
N LEU A 74 21.54 3.70 -9.63
CA LEU A 74 20.79 2.48 -9.94
C LEU A 74 21.49 1.22 -9.37
N GLY A 75 22.48 1.41 -8.49
CA GLY A 75 23.21 0.31 -7.86
C GLY A 75 24.23 -0.36 -8.78
N CYS A 76 24.69 0.33 -9.83
CA CYS A 76 25.71 -0.17 -10.73
C CYS A 76 26.97 -0.59 -9.96
N LYS A 77 27.39 -1.84 -10.17
CA LYS A 77 28.62 -2.42 -9.67
C LYS A 77 29.33 -3.06 -10.85
N THR A 78 30.57 -2.68 -11.13
CA THR A 78 31.36 -3.21 -12.24
C THR A 78 32.84 -3.32 -11.88
N ALA A 79 33.61 -4.00 -12.74
CA ALA A 79 35.08 -4.08 -12.61
C ALA A 79 35.79 -2.82 -13.14
N SER A 80 35.05 -1.82 -13.62
CA SER A 80 35.66 -0.57 -14.10
C SER A 80 36.29 0.22 -12.97
N LYS A 81 37.48 0.75 -13.22
CA LYS A 81 38.19 1.65 -12.28
C LYS A 81 37.73 3.10 -12.38
N LYS A 82 36.79 3.42 -13.29
CA LYS A 82 36.28 4.79 -13.42
C LYS A 82 35.43 5.10 -12.20
N GLU A 83 35.88 6.08 -11.42
CA GLU A 83 35.07 6.64 -10.34
C GLU A 83 33.96 7.49 -10.96
N CYS A 84 32.74 7.20 -10.54
CA CYS A 84 31.53 7.88 -10.97
C CYS A 84 30.87 8.44 -9.73
N GLN A 85 30.60 9.74 -9.74
CA GLN A 85 29.91 10.39 -8.62
C GLN A 85 28.41 10.19 -8.77
N SER A 86 27.75 9.99 -7.63
CA SER A 86 26.30 10.04 -7.57
C SER A 86 25.83 11.45 -7.94
N GLU A 87 24.73 11.54 -8.68
CA GLU A 87 24.04 12.83 -8.87
C GLU A 87 23.16 13.18 -7.68
N TRP A 88 22.98 12.24 -6.75
CA TRP A 88 22.09 12.34 -5.61
C TRP A 88 22.86 12.66 -4.34
N THR A 89 22.52 13.76 -3.69
CA THR A 89 22.83 13.94 -2.27
C THR A 89 22.01 12.93 -1.48
N LYS A 90 22.69 12.01 -0.80
CA LYS A 90 22.04 10.90 -0.11
C LYS A 90 22.03 11.11 1.41
N HIS A 91 20.86 10.97 2.01
CA HIS A 91 20.69 10.85 3.45
C HIS A 91 20.09 9.49 3.80
N SER A 92 20.77 8.77 4.70
CA SER A 92 20.37 7.43 5.14
C SER A 92 19.84 7.50 6.56
N GLY A 93 18.63 6.96 6.78
CA GLY A 93 17.92 7.06 8.05
C GLY A 93 17.00 8.28 8.10
N ASP A 94 16.22 8.38 9.16
CA ASP A 94 15.25 9.46 9.34
C ASP A 94 15.92 10.84 9.35
N LEU A 95 15.41 11.76 8.53
CA LEU A 95 15.81 13.17 8.54
C LEU A 95 14.98 13.92 9.57
N VAL A 96 15.63 14.52 10.57
CA VAL A 96 14.95 15.22 11.67
C VAL A 96 15.40 16.68 11.69
N ILE A 97 14.46 17.59 11.46
CA ILE A 97 14.65 19.04 11.50
C ILE A 97 13.85 19.57 12.70
N SER A 98 14.48 20.33 13.60
CA SER A 98 13.85 20.69 14.90
C SER A 98 14.21 22.11 15.36
N GLY A 99 13.59 22.56 16.44
CA GLY A 99 13.75 23.91 16.97
C GLY A 99 13.23 24.97 16.00
N THR A 100 14.13 25.84 15.53
CA THR A 100 13.82 26.91 14.56
C THR A 100 14.68 26.77 13.30
N GLU A 101 15.23 25.58 13.06
CA GLU A 101 16.12 25.33 11.93
C GLU A 101 15.36 25.47 10.60
N THR A 102 16.04 26.03 9.60
CA THR A 102 15.57 25.99 8.22
C THR A 102 16.57 25.18 7.40
N MET A 103 16.13 24.04 6.89
CA MET A 103 16.87 23.24 5.93
C MET A 103 16.36 23.54 4.53
N THR A 104 17.28 23.77 3.61
CA THR A 104 16.97 24.02 2.19
C THR A 104 17.67 22.99 1.33
N ILE A 105 16.90 22.29 0.49
CA ILE A 105 17.38 21.41 -0.58
C ILE A 105 17.07 22.13 -1.89
N GLU A 106 18.09 22.72 -2.50
CA GLU A 106 17.92 23.64 -3.62
C GLU A 106 18.87 23.34 -4.79
N ASN A 107 18.32 23.28 -6.00
CA ASN A 107 19.02 22.99 -7.25
C ASN A 107 19.79 21.66 -7.23
N GLU A 108 19.24 20.63 -6.59
CA GLU A 108 19.88 19.32 -6.48
C GLU A 108 18.91 18.15 -6.56
N LYS A 109 19.46 16.94 -6.76
CA LYS A 109 18.73 15.69 -6.59
C LYS A 109 19.05 15.14 -5.20
N TYR A 110 18.03 14.88 -4.39
CA TYR A 110 18.17 14.45 -3.00
C TYR A 110 17.45 13.12 -2.76
N LEU A 111 18.19 12.13 -2.25
CA LEU A 111 17.66 10.81 -1.92
C LEU A 111 17.57 10.69 -0.41
N GLN A 112 16.34 10.67 0.10
CA GLN A 112 16.03 10.44 1.50
C GLN A 112 15.62 8.98 1.72
N GLN A 113 16.41 8.22 2.48
CA GLN A 113 16.04 6.86 2.91
C GLN A 113 15.50 6.88 4.35
N GLY A 114 14.22 6.60 4.54
CA GLY A 114 13.53 6.74 5.82
C GLY A 114 12.60 7.95 5.86
N ASN A 115 12.01 8.24 7.02
CA ASN A 115 11.03 9.31 7.17
C ASN A 115 11.69 10.70 7.24
N ILE A 116 10.89 11.74 7.02
CA ILE A 116 11.24 13.13 7.30
C ILE A 116 10.37 13.63 8.45
N TYR A 117 10.97 14.24 9.45
CA TYR A 117 10.29 14.90 10.57
C TYR A 117 10.66 16.37 10.60
N ILE A 118 9.64 17.22 10.47
CA ILE A 118 9.77 18.67 10.63
C ILE A 118 9.03 19.05 11.92
N ASN A 119 9.81 19.33 12.96
CA ASN A 119 9.33 19.50 14.32
C ASN A 119 9.37 20.97 14.78
N ASP A 120 8.73 21.25 15.92
CA ASP A 120 8.75 22.57 16.56
C ASP A 120 8.36 23.68 15.58
N GLN A 121 9.22 24.68 15.38
CA GLN A 121 9.08 25.80 14.44
C GLN A 121 10.03 25.64 13.24
N ALA A 122 10.51 24.43 12.99
CA ALA A 122 11.45 24.16 11.92
C ALA A 122 10.80 24.26 10.54
N LYS A 123 11.65 24.38 9.53
CA LYS A 123 11.24 24.57 8.14
C LYS A 123 12.08 23.71 7.20
N LEU A 124 11.41 23.01 6.28
CA LEU A 124 12.04 22.39 5.12
C LEU A 124 11.60 23.12 3.84
N ILE A 125 12.58 23.50 3.01
CA ILE A 125 12.35 24.12 1.70
C ILE A 125 12.94 23.20 0.64
N LEU A 126 12.10 22.77 -0.31
CA LEU A 126 12.50 22.09 -1.54
C LEU A 126 12.31 23.07 -2.70
N LYS A 127 13.40 23.44 -3.39
CA LYS A 127 13.35 24.44 -4.45
C LYS A 127 14.15 24.03 -5.67
N ASN A 128 13.51 23.97 -6.84
CA ASN A 128 14.18 23.55 -8.09
C ASN A 128 14.91 22.20 -7.95
N SER A 129 14.32 21.27 -7.20
CA SER A 129 15.00 20.04 -6.77
C SER A 129 14.17 18.80 -7.08
N GLU A 130 14.83 17.65 -7.10
CA GLU A 130 14.19 16.34 -7.15
C GLU A 130 14.38 15.64 -5.79
N LEU A 131 13.30 15.33 -5.09
CA LEU A 131 13.32 14.53 -3.86
C LEU A 131 12.81 13.12 -4.16
N ALA A 132 13.72 12.15 -4.12
CA ALA A 132 13.38 10.74 -4.11
C ALA A 132 13.28 10.24 -2.66
N MET A 133 12.15 9.62 -2.33
CA MET A 133 11.92 8.98 -1.03
C MET A 133 12.08 7.47 -1.17
N ASP A 134 12.84 6.85 -0.27
CA ASP A 134 13.08 5.41 -0.26
C ASP A 134 12.81 4.84 1.14
N ARG A 135 12.27 3.63 1.20
CA ARG A 135 11.82 3.04 2.46
C ARG A 135 12.98 2.72 3.40
N GLY A 136 14.15 2.35 2.87
CA GLY A 136 15.21 1.77 3.69
C GLY A 136 14.69 0.58 4.51
N ASP A 137 14.93 0.62 5.82
CA ASP A 137 14.56 -0.44 6.77
C ASP A 137 13.22 -0.19 7.49
N LEU A 138 12.38 0.74 6.99
CA LEU A 138 11.07 0.97 7.58
C LEU A 138 10.15 -0.26 7.39
N ALA A 139 9.33 -0.52 8.41
CA ALA A 139 8.45 -1.69 8.46
C ALA A 139 7.16 -1.51 7.66
N THR A 140 6.71 -0.28 7.44
CA THR A 140 5.50 0.04 6.67
C THR A 140 5.82 0.14 5.19
N ILE A 141 4.84 -0.10 4.30
CA ILE A 141 5.02 0.26 2.88
C ILE A 141 5.06 1.79 2.69
N HIS A 142 4.44 2.51 3.61
CA HIS A 142 4.40 3.96 3.65
C HIS A 142 5.71 4.57 4.15
N ILE A 143 6.11 5.68 3.54
CA ILE A 143 7.26 6.50 3.93
C ILE A 143 6.75 7.93 4.14
N TYR A 144 6.98 8.48 5.33
CA TYR A 144 6.27 9.67 5.77
C TYR A 144 7.13 10.92 5.77
N ILE A 145 6.49 12.03 5.44
CA ILE A 145 6.91 13.38 5.80
C ILE A 145 5.93 13.88 6.87
N PHE A 146 6.40 14.01 8.10
CA PHE A 146 5.63 14.53 9.22
C PHE A 146 5.88 16.03 9.38
N VAL A 147 4.82 16.83 9.31
CA VAL A 147 4.87 18.28 9.54
C VAL A 147 4.14 18.59 10.83
N SER A 148 4.88 18.98 11.87
CA SER A 148 4.31 19.33 13.19
C SER A 148 3.54 20.66 13.17
N GLU A 149 2.70 20.90 14.18
CA GLU A 149 1.73 22.01 14.24
C GLU A 149 2.30 23.42 13.95
N ASN A 150 3.54 23.70 14.37
CA ASN A 150 4.18 25.00 14.14
C ASN A 150 5.28 24.95 13.07
N ALA A 151 5.47 23.79 12.43
CA ALA A 151 6.49 23.57 11.42
C ALA A 151 5.98 23.95 10.02
N SER A 152 6.91 24.03 9.06
CA SER A 152 6.57 24.32 7.68
C SER A 152 7.33 23.49 6.65
N LEU A 153 6.64 23.15 5.56
CA LEU A 153 7.18 22.52 4.37
C LEU A 153 6.82 23.39 3.16
N GLU A 154 7.83 23.82 2.41
CA GLU A 154 7.65 24.57 1.17
C GLU A 154 8.24 23.79 0.00
N ILE A 155 7.43 23.54 -1.02
CA ILE A 155 7.80 22.80 -2.22
C ILE A 155 7.57 23.74 -3.41
N GLU A 156 8.63 24.22 -4.02
CA GLU A 156 8.61 25.19 -5.11
C GLU A 156 9.34 24.63 -6.33
N ASN A 157 8.67 24.56 -7.48
CA ASN A 157 9.24 24.08 -8.74
C ASN A 157 10.06 22.79 -8.57
N SER A 158 9.53 21.82 -7.82
CA SER A 158 10.25 20.62 -7.40
C SER A 158 9.45 19.34 -7.66
N LEU A 159 10.16 18.23 -7.78
CA LEU A 159 9.59 16.89 -7.96
C LEU A 159 9.73 16.09 -6.66
N ILE A 160 8.67 15.38 -6.28
CA ILE A 160 8.72 14.40 -5.18
C ILE A 160 8.22 13.06 -5.72
N PHE A 161 8.99 11.99 -5.54
CA PHE A 161 8.56 10.66 -5.97
C PHE A 161 9.14 9.52 -5.13
N PRO A 162 8.43 8.38 -5.02
CA PRO A 162 8.97 7.20 -4.38
C PRO A 162 9.99 6.50 -5.28
N ARG A 163 11.15 6.14 -4.72
CA ARG A 163 12.05 5.12 -5.27
C ARG A 163 11.61 3.71 -4.84
N SER A 164 11.04 3.60 -3.66
CA SER A 164 10.33 2.43 -3.14
C SER A 164 9.20 2.90 -2.21
N GLY A 165 8.29 2.00 -1.84
CA GLY A 165 7.19 2.32 -0.94
C GLY A 165 6.21 3.36 -1.49
N LEU A 166 5.49 4.02 -0.57
CA LEU A 166 4.46 5.01 -0.87
C LEU A 166 4.70 6.30 -0.08
N VAL A 167 4.94 7.42 -0.76
CA VAL A 167 5.19 8.71 -0.10
C VAL A 167 3.90 9.24 0.50
N CYS A 168 3.93 9.51 1.80
CA CYS A 168 2.80 10.03 2.56
C CYS A 168 3.19 11.34 3.25
N VAL A 169 2.27 12.29 3.34
CA VAL A 169 2.44 13.51 4.13
C VAL A 169 1.42 13.52 5.25
N MET A 170 1.87 13.64 6.49
CA MET A 170 1.03 13.82 7.67
C MET A 170 1.16 15.27 8.12
N ASN A 171 0.21 16.11 7.71
CA ASN A 171 0.29 17.55 7.94
C ASN A 171 -0.54 18.00 9.14
N HIS A 172 0.16 18.47 10.18
CA HIS A 172 -0.43 19.25 11.27
C HIS A 172 -0.05 20.74 11.21
N GLY A 173 0.93 21.10 10.38
CA GLY A 173 1.53 22.44 10.31
C GLY A 173 1.14 23.22 9.05
N ASN A 174 2.12 23.87 8.42
CA ASN A 174 1.90 24.71 7.25
C ASN A 174 2.63 24.17 6.03
N VAL A 175 1.90 23.80 4.98
CA VAL A 175 2.48 23.29 3.74
C VAL A 175 2.11 24.18 2.56
N SER A 176 3.09 24.48 1.71
CA SER A 176 2.86 25.11 0.42
C SER A 176 3.50 24.31 -0.71
N ILE A 177 2.78 24.16 -1.82
CA ILE A 177 3.20 23.45 -3.01
C ILE A 177 2.92 24.34 -4.21
N THR A 178 3.96 24.77 -4.92
CA THR A 178 3.84 25.69 -6.05
C THR A 178 4.64 25.17 -7.23
N ASP A 179 4.03 25.16 -8.42
CA ASP A 179 4.67 24.74 -9.68
C ASP A 179 5.32 23.34 -9.59
N SER A 180 4.77 22.45 -8.77
CA SER A 180 5.46 21.21 -8.36
C SER A 180 4.63 19.97 -8.68
N PRO A 181 5.11 19.11 -9.60
CA PRO A 181 4.56 17.77 -9.78
C PRO A 181 5.01 16.86 -8.64
N THR A 182 4.06 16.34 -7.87
CA THR A 182 4.35 15.42 -6.77
C THR A 182 3.64 14.09 -6.95
N SER A 183 4.38 13.01 -6.77
CA SER A 183 3.88 11.63 -6.69
C SER A 183 3.61 11.23 -5.24
N ILE A 184 3.01 12.12 -4.47
CA ILE A 184 2.55 11.82 -3.11
C ILE A 184 1.34 10.89 -3.23
N HIS A 185 1.41 9.73 -2.57
CA HIS A 185 0.35 8.74 -2.57
C HIS A 185 -0.82 9.19 -1.69
N TYR A 186 -0.51 9.73 -0.51
CA TYR A 186 -1.47 10.10 0.52
C TYR A 186 -1.04 11.38 1.24
N PHE A 187 -1.96 12.33 1.40
CA PHE A 187 -1.74 13.59 2.09
C PHE A 187 -2.87 13.79 3.10
N ASP A 188 -2.55 13.64 4.39
CA ASP A 188 -3.46 13.89 5.50
C ASP A 188 -3.46 15.36 5.89
N MET A 189 -4.65 15.94 5.99
CA MET A 189 -4.93 17.24 6.57
C MET A 189 -5.76 17.06 7.82
N SER A 190 -5.23 17.45 8.97
CA SER A 190 -5.95 17.35 10.23
C SER A 190 -5.69 18.54 11.16
N ARG A 191 -6.58 18.72 12.15
CA ARG A 191 -6.51 19.81 13.15
C ARG A 191 -6.54 21.20 12.50
N GLY A 192 -5.65 22.11 12.89
CA GLY A 192 -5.53 23.47 12.35
C GLY A 192 -4.50 23.60 11.22
N ALA A 193 -4.11 22.50 10.58
CA ALA A 193 -3.12 22.49 9.53
C ALA A 193 -3.53 23.35 8.32
N LYS A 194 -2.54 23.81 7.56
CA LYS A 194 -2.73 24.61 6.35
C LYS A 194 -2.08 23.98 5.14
N LEU A 195 -2.78 24.02 4.01
CA LEU A 195 -2.26 23.64 2.71
C LEU A 195 -2.64 24.69 1.67
N THR A 196 -1.64 25.25 1.00
CA THR A 196 -1.84 26.02 -0.23
C THR A 196 -1.12 25.33 -1.37
N MET A 197 -1.86 24.93 -2.40
CA MET A 197 -1.32 24.24 -3.57
C MET A 197 -1.71 24.99 -4.84
N ILE A 198 -0.73 25.44 -5.62
CA ILE A 198 -0.94 26.30 -6.79
C ILE A 198 -0.19 25.72 -7.99
N ASN A 199 -0.88 25.59 -9.13
CA ASN A 199 -0.30 25.13 -10.38
C ASN A 199 0.54 23.84 -10.22
N SER A 200 0.00 22.87 -9.48
CA SER A 200 0.76 21.71 -9.03
C SER A 200 -0.02 20.40 -9.22
N GLU A 201 0.66 19.27 -9.06
CA GLU A 201 0.04 17.95 -9.14
C GLU A 201 0.34 17.12 -7.90
N MET A 202 -0.66 16.37 -7.45
CA MET A 202 -0.53 15.34 -6.42
C MET A 202 -1.14 14.05 -6.96
N VAL A 203 -0.36 13.39 -7.82
CA VAL A 203 -0.81 12.26 -8.62
C VAL A 203 0.25 11.17 -8.60
N TYR A 204 -0.15 9.99 -8.17
CA TYR A 204 0.68 8.78 -8.25
C TYR A 204 -0.07 7.69 -9.03
N THR A 205 0.65 6.70 -9.55
CA THR A 205 0.07 5.60 -10.35
C THR A 205 -1.14 4.96 -9.67
N ILE A 206 -1.05 4.74 -8.35
CA ILE A 206 -2.10 4.12 -7.54
C ILE A 206 -2.60 5.02 -6.40
N GLY A 207 -2.35 6.33 -6.47
CA GLY A 207 -2.70 7.26 -5.39
C GLY A 207 -2.79 8.72 -5.81
N GLY A 208 -2.61 9.60 -4.83
CA GLY A 208 -2.85 11.04 -4.95
C GLY A 208 -4.04 11.48 -4.09
N LEU A 209 -4.26 10.83 -2.95
CA LEU A 209 -5.36 11.16 -2.03
C LEU A 209 -5.02 12.39 -1.21
N LEU A 210 -5.86 13.43 -1.34
CA LEU A 210 -5.99 14.48 -0.35
C LEU A 210 -7.08 14.08 0.64
N GLN A 211 -6.72 13.71 1.87
CA GLN A 211 -7.68 13.41 2.93
C GLN A 211 -7.83 14.63 3.84
N VAL A 212 -9.06 15.13 3.96
CA VAL A 212 -9.37 16.33 4.74
C VAL A 212 -10.23 15.97 5.94
N ALA A 213 -9.61 15.99 7.12
CA ALA A 213 -10.24 15.80 8.42
C ALA A 213 -10.25 17.07 9.29
N GLY A 214 -9.53 18.11 8.87
CA GLY A 214 -9.42 19.40 9.54
C GLY A 214 -8.59 20.39 8.70
N GLY A 215 -8.58 21.66 9.11
CA GLY A 215 -7.62 22.66 8.64
C GLY A 215 -8.16 23.70 7.66
N ASP A 216 -7.24 24.37 6.98
CA ASP A 216 -7.51 25.38 5.94
C ASP A 216 -6.74 25.02 4.66
N ILE A 217 -7.50 24.66 3.61
CA ILE A 217 -6.96 24.14 2.37
C ILE A 217 -7.45 24.99 1.19
N THR A 218 -6.50 25.40 0.36
CA THR A 218 -6.79 26.05 -0.93
C THR A 218 -5.96 25.40 -2.03
N LEU A 219 -6.64 24.85 -3.06
CA LEU A 219 -6.03 24.35 -4.28
C LEU A 219 -6.44 25.23 -5.45
N ILE A 220 -5.46 25.68 -6.24
CA ILE A 220 -5.68 26.56 -7.39
C ILE A 220 -4.93 26.00 -8.60
N ASP A 221 -5.58 25.88 -9.74
CA ASP A 221 -4.97 25.42 -10.99
C ASP A 221 -4.23 24.07 -10.84
N SER A 222 -4.78 23.17 -10.02
CA SER A 222 -4.06 21.97 -9.56
C SER A 222 -4.78 20.66 -9.91
N THR A 223 -4.06 19.55 -9.86
CA THR A 223 -4.63 18.21 -10.09
C THR A 223 -4.33 17.28 -8.93
N ILE A 224 -5.35 16.56 -8.44
CA ILE A 224 -5.22 15.52 -7.41
C ILE A 224 -5.80 14.19 -7.89
N GLY A 225 -5.25 13.08 -7.38
CA GLY A 225 -5.74 11.74 -7.70
C GLY A 225 -7.10 11.44 -7.08
N ALA A 226 -7.28 11.79 -5.81
CA ALA A 226 -8.49 11.52 -5.05
C ALA A 226 -8.75 12.59 -3.99
N LEU A 227 -10.01 12.72 -3.58
CA LEU A 227 -10.44 13.59 -2.49
C LEU A 227 -11.21 12.78 -1.46
N GLY A 228 -10.71 12.79 -0.23
CA GLY A 228 -11.33 12.18 0.94
C GLY A 228 -11.83 13.24 1.90
N LEU A 229 -13.10 13.16 2.30
CA LEU A 229 -13.73 14.14 3.18
C LEU A 229 -14.24 13.50 4.46
N ARG A 230 -13.86 14.08 5.61
CA ARG A 230 -14.50 13.79 6.89
C ARG A 230 -15.86 14.47 6.96
N VAL A 231 -16.87 13.72 7.39
CA VAL A 231 -18.18 14.26 7.79
C VAL A 231 -18.22 14.27 9.33
N PRO A 232 -18.12 15.44 9.98
CA PRO A 232 -18.06 15.53 11.43
C PRO A 232 -19.34 15.04 12.14
N ALA A 233 -19.23 14.78 13.44
CA ALA A 233 -20.39 14.45 14.29
C ALA A 233 -21.48 15.53 14.18
N GLY A 234 -22.73 15.11 13.95
CA GLY A 234 -23.89 16.00 13.80
C GLY A 234 -23.96 16.79 12.49
N ALA A 235 -22.97 16.66 11.60
CA ALA A 235 -23.00 17.30 10.29
C ALA A 235 -23.90 16.55 9.30
N HIS A 236 -24.38 17.27 8.28
CA HIS A 236 -25.21 16.72 7.22
C HIS A 236 -24.44 16.58 5.92
N LEU A 237 -24.56 15.42 5.28
CA LEU A 237 -24.10 15.19 3.91
C LEU A 237 -25.26 14.64 3.09
N ASN A 238 -25.74 15.41 2.11
CA ASN A 238 -26.82 14.99 1.22
C ASN A 238 -26.38 15.16 -0.24
N ILE A 239 -25.90 14.08 -0.84
CA ILE A 239 -25.36 14.10 -2.21
C ILE A 239 -25.95 13.00 -3.07
N SER A 240 -26.07 13.27 -4.37
CA SER A 240 -26.42 12.27 -5.36
C SER A 240 -25.60 12.44 -6.63
N ASP A 241 -25.54 11.36 -7.42
CA ASP A 241 -25.00 11.36 -8.78
C ASP A 241 -23.52 11.78 -8.86
N LEU A 242 -22.77 11.60 -7.77
CA LEU A 242 -21.34 11.90 -7.73
C LEU A 242 -20.59 10.92 -8.64
N LYS A 243 -19.62 11.43 -9.40
CA LYS A 243 -18.76 10.65 -10.29
C LYS A 243 -17.30 11.02 -10.10
N SER A 244 -16.41 10.06 -10.30
CA SER A 244 -14.97 10.32 -10.42
C SER A 244 -14.67 11.10 -11.71
N GLY A 245 -13.55 11.82 -11.76
CA GLY A 245 -13.14 12.55 -12.96
C GLY A 245 -13.90 13.85 -13.15
N VAL A 246 -13.67 14.82 -12.27
CA VAL A 246 -14.36 16.11 -12.27
C VAL A 246 -13.37 17.27 -12.37
N TYR A 247 -13.75 18.28 -13.15
CA TYR A 247 -13.10 19.58 -13.17
C TYR A 247 -13.99 20.58 -12.41
N LEU A 248 -13.41 21.26 -11.43
CA LEU A 248 -14.09 22.20 -10.56
C LEU A 248 -13.54 23.60 -10.84
N GLU A 249 -14.36 24.46 -11.47
CA GLU A 249 -13.98 25.86 -11.71
C GLU A 249 -13.84 26.62 -10.38
N SER A 250 -14.79 26.43 -9.48
CA SER A 250 -14.82 26.92 -8.11
C SER A 250 -15.75 26.03 -7.28
N TRP A 251 -15.28 25.56 -6.12
CA TRP A 251 -16.01 24.66 -5.24
C TRP A 251 -15.56 24.84 -3.78
N ASP A 252 -16.52 24.81 -2.85
CA ASP A 252 -16.28 24.88 -1.40
C ASP A 252 -16.92 23.66 -0.72
N VAL A 253 -16.24 23.05 0.24
CA VAL A 253 -16.77 21.89 0.99
C VAL A 253 -18.09 22.20 1.70
N HIS A 254 -18.31 23.43 2.13
CA HIS A 254 -19.53 23.83 2.82
C HIS A 254 -20.77 23.78 1.91
N ASP A 255 -20.60 23.66 0.59
CA ASP A 255 -21.72 23.44 -0.34
C ASP A 255 -22.34 22.05 -0.17
N ILE A 256 -21.58 21.06 0.31
CA ILE A 256 -22.05 19.68 0.51
C ILE A 256 -22.08 19.24 1.98
N ILE A 257 -21.26 19.86 2.84
CA ILE A 257 -21.23 19.64 4.29
C ILE A 257 -21.24 21.02 4.98
N PRO A 258 -22.41 21.67 5.13
CA PRO A 258 -22.50 23.03 5.67
C PRO A 258 -21.92 23.18 7.08
N GLU A 259 -21.91 22.11 7.87
CA GLU A 259 -21.38 22.06 9.23
C GLU A 259 -19.93 21.54 9.31
N ALA A 260 -19.18 21.49 8.21
CA ALA A 260 -17.77 21.14 8.23
C ALA A 260 -17.00 22.08 9.20
N ASP A 261 -16.12 21.49 10.02
CA ASP A 261 -15.26 22.21 10.96
C ASP A 261 -13.91 22.61 10.34
N TYR A 262 -13.84 22.66 9.01
CA TYR A 262 -12.64 22.92 8.20
C TYR A 262 -12.97 23.63 6.90
N ASN A 263 -11.97 24.32 6.33
CA ASN A 263 -12.10 25.00 5.04
C ASN A 263 -11.39 24.18 3.95
N LEU A 264 -12.09 23.95 2.85
CA LEU A 264 -11.51 23.40 1.63
C LEU A 264 -12.12 24.13 0.43
N VAL A 265 -11.27 24.87 -0.27
CA VAL A 265 -11.63 25.59 -1.49
C VAL A 265 -10.81 25.05 -2.65
N LEU A 266 -11.49 24.68 -3.73
CA LEU A 266 -10.92 24.18 -4.96
C LEU A 266 -11.25 25.14 -6.11
N GLU A 267 -10.24 25.73 -6.73
CA GLU A 267 -10.39 26.62 -7.88
C GLU A 267 -9.64 26.05 -9.08
N ARG A 268 -10.31 25.94 -10.23
CA ARG A 268 -9.77 25.39 -11.48
C ARG A 268 -9.01 24.08 -11.25
N THR A 269 -9.56 23.23 -10.40
CA THR A 269 -8.90 22.01 -9.90
C THR A 269 -9.52 20.76 -10.51
N THR A 270 -8.68 19.79 -10.87
CA THR A 270 -9.11 18.50 -11.39
C THR A 270 -8.95 17.41 -10.34
N ILE A 271 -10.02 16.62 -10.12
CA ILE A 271 -9.96 15.34 -9.42
C ILE A 271 -9.99 14.26 -10.49
N LEU A 272 -8.96 13.42 -10.54
CA LEU A 272 -8.83 12.40 -11.59
C LEU A 272 -9.94 11.35 -11.54
N LYS A 273 -10.20 10.77 -12.71
CA LYS A 273 -11.17 9.70 -12.89
C LYS A 273 -10.64 8.39 -12.30
N ASP A 274 -11.55 7.58 -11.74
CA ASP A 274 -11.27 6.17 -11.50
C ASP A 274 -11.35 5.40 -12.83
N ASP A 275 -10.20 5.31 -13.48
CA ASP A 275 -9.99 4.61 -14.75
C ASP A 275 -9.12 3.36 -14.61
N PHE A 276 -8.97 2.85 -13.38
CA PHE A 276 -8.21 1.64 -13.15
C PHE A 276 -8.85 0.42 -13.83
N THR A 277 -7.99 -0.42 -14.41
CA THR A 277 -8.39 -1.63 -15.14
C THR A 277 -7.51 -2.82 -14.74
N GLY A 278 -7.92 -4.02 -15.15
CA GLY A 278 -7.21 -5.26 -14.81
C GLY A 278 -7.12 -5.46 -13.30
N ASP A 279 -5.92 -5.81 -12.82
CA ASP A 279 -5.66 -6.09 -11.41
C ASP A 279 -5.81 -4.84 -10.51
N LEU A 280 -5.75 -3.63 -11.08
CA LEU A 280 -5.90 -2.37 -10.34
C LEU A 280 -7.36 -1.91 -10.20
N LYS A 281 -8.29 -2.55 -10.93
CA LYS A 281 -9.69 -2.11 -11.02
C LYS A 281 -10.33 -1.93 -9.64
N HIS A 282 -10.03 -2.86 -8.73
CA HIS A 282 -10.51 -2.87 -7.34
C HIS A 282 -9.32 -2.94 -6.39
N GLY A 283 -9.54 -2.67 -5.10
CA GLY A 283 -8.50 -2.82 -4.07
C GLY A 283 -8.01 -1.51 -3.46
N PRO A 284 -6.83 -1.52 -2.79
CA PRO A 284 -6.40 -0.51 -1.82
C PRO A 284 -6.05 0.87 -2.39
N TYR A 285 -6.12 1.02 -3.70
CA TYR A 285 -5.65 2.21 -4.41
C TYR A 285 -6.58 3.41 -4.24
N GLU A 286 -6.00 4.60 -4.34
CA GLU A 286 -6.72 5.85 -4.12
C GLU A 286 -6.96 6.62 -5.43
N ARG A 287 -8.24 6.77 -5.79
CA ARG A 287 -8.68 7.49 -6.99
C ARG A 287 -10.12 7.95 -6.84
N GLY A 288 -10.46 9.20 -7.16
CA GLY A 288 -11.84 9.68 -7.08
C GLY A 288 -12.29 10.06 -5.65
N TRP A 289 -13.51 9.70 -5.26
CA TRP A 289 -14.16 10.20 -4.04
C TRP A 289 -14.13 9.22 -2.88
N LEU A 290 -13.75 9.72 -1.70
CA LEU A 290 -13.78 8.99 -0.44
C LEU A 290 -14.52 9.78 0.64
N PHE A 291 -15.20 9.07 1.55
CA PHE A 291 -15.86 9.68 2.70
C PHE A 291 -15.50 8.96 4.00
N PHE A 292 -15.22 9.75 5.03
CA PHE A 292 -14.96 9.30 6.40
C PHE A 292 -16.10 9.77 7.29
N LEU A 293 -16.98 8.84 7.66
CA LEU A 293 -18.25 9.19 8.28
C LEU A 293 -18.18 9.04 9.79
N ASP A 294 -18.34 10.15 10.53
CA ASP A 294 -18.53 10.06 11.97
C ASP A 294 -19.80 9.23 12.27
N PRO A 295 -19.79 8.33 13.27
CA PRO A 295 -20.95 7.51 13.61
C PRO A 295 -22.20 8.28 14.04
N ASN A 296 -22.08 9.58 14.34
CA ASN A 296 -23.18 10.49 14.69
C ASN A 296 -23.50 11.51 13.59
N ALA A 297 -22.97 11.35 12.37
CA ALA A 297 -23.32 12.17 11.23
C ALA A 297 -24.68 11.78 10.62
N HIS A 298 -25.26 12.71 9.84
CA HIS A 298 -26.53 12.54 9.14
C HIS A 298 -26.27 12.47 7.63
N VAL A 299 -26.16 11.26 7.08
CA VAL A 299 -25.62 11.06 5.72
C VAL A 299 -26.61 10.40 4.80
N ARG A 300 -26.85 10.99 3.63
CA ARG A 300 -27.58 10.43 2.49
C ARG A 300 -26.71 10.56 1.24
N ILE A 301 -26.24 9.42 0.74
CA ILE A 301 -25.52 9.35 -0.54
C ILE A 301 -26.29 8.43 -1.47
N SER A 302 -26.59 8.88 -2.69
CA SER A 302 -27.35 8.07 -3.64
C SER A 302 -26.86 8.12 -5.08
N ASN A 303 -26.96 6.99 -5.80
CA ASN A 303 -26.62 6.89 -7.23
C ASN A 303 -25.19 7.34 -7.59
N SER A 304 -24.28 7.31 -6.61
CA SER A 304 -22.93 7.82 -6.71
C SER A 304 -21.92 6.71 -7.01
N GLU A 305 -20.87 7.05 -7.75
CA GLU A 305 -19.66 6.24 -7.88
C GLU A 305 -18.62 6.77 -6.89
N LEU A 306 -18.19 5.92 -5.97
CA LEU A 306 -17.27 6.25 -4.89
C LEU A 306 -16.11 5.26 -4.92
N ARG A 307 -14.95 5.67 -4.42
CA ARG A 307 -13.82 4.75 -4.25
C ARG A 307 -13.93 3.98 -2.94
N LYS A 308 -14.19 4.70 -1.85
CA LYS A 308 -14.30 4.15 -0.49
C LYS A 308 -15.30 4.95 0.35
N VAL A 309 -15.98 4.30 1.28
CA VAL A 309 -16.78 4.94 2.34
C VAL A 309 -16.47 4.25 3.66
N PHE A 310 -15.81 4.97 4.57
CA PHE A 310 -15.40 4.43 5.87
C PHE A 310 -16.57 4.43 6.84
N ILE A 311 -16.80 3.27 7.44
CA ILE A 311 -17.80 3.05 8.48
C ILE A 311 -17.08 2.75 9.79
N ASP A 312 -17.28 3.63 10.77
CA ASP A 312 -16.68 3.50 12.10
C ASP A 312 -17.66 2.82 13.07
N LEU A 313 -17.17 1.79 13.76
CA LEU A 313 -17.91 0.95 14.71
C LEU A 313 -17.20 0.98 16.05
N THR A 314 -17.91 1.33 17.12
CA THR A 314 -17.32 1.42 18.47
C THR A 314 -18.27 0.93 19.55
N ASN A 315 -17.89 -0.14 20.26
CA ASN A 315 -18.71 -0.79 21.29
C ASN A 315 -20.06 -1.30 20.77
N GLU A 316 -20.05 -1.97 19.61
CA GLU A 316 -21.27 -2.35 18.90
C GLU A 316 -21.43 -3.85 18.72
N ASN A 317 -22.67 -4.25 18.47
CA ASN A 317 -23.01 -5.57 17.97
C ASN A 317 -23.87 -5.39 16.72
N VAL A 318 -23.27 -5.58 15.54
CA VAL A 318 -23.87 -5.19 14.27
C VAL A 318 -23.54 -6.20 13.17
N SER A 319 -24.40 -6.26 12.14
CA SER A 319 -24.17 -7.10 10.97
C SER A 319 -24.36 -6.33 9.67
N PHE A 320 -23.53 -6.66 8.68
CA PHE A 320 -23.58 -6.13 7.33
C PHE A 320 -23.63 -7.28 6.33
N GLU A 321 -24.28 -7.05 5.19
CA GLU A 321 -24.39 -8.06 4.15
C GLU A 321 -24.41 -7.42 2.75
N ASN A 322 -23.98 -8.20 1.75
CA ASN A 322 -24.09 -7.85 0.34
C ASN A 322 -23.37 -6.55 -0.07
N LEU A 323 -22.25 -6.23 0.59
CA LEU A 323 -21.40 -5.11 0.21
C LEU A 323 -20.44 -5.57 -0.88
N LYS A 324 -20.73 -5.18 -2.12
CA LYS A 324 -20.00 -5.64 -3.30
C LYS A 324 -19.39 -4.49 -4.07
N VAL A 325 -18.13 -4.60 -4.49
CA VAL A 325 -17.50 -3.57 -5.31
C VAL A 325 -17.90 -3.67 -6.78
N GLY A 326 -17.89 -2.53 -7.47
CA GLY A 326 -18.21 -2.44 -8.90
C GLY A 326 -19.68 -2.67 -9.25
N ILE A 327 -20.55 -2.94 -8.27
CA ILE A 327 -22.00 -3.03 -8.45
C ILE A 327 -22.73 -2.12 -7.46
N PRO A 328 -23.91 -1.58 -7.82
CA PRO A 328 -24.72 -0.79 -6.91
C PRO A 328 -25.07 -1.60 -5.65
N SER A 329 -24.71 -1.03 -4.50
CA SER A 329 -24.98 -1.59 -3.18
C SER A 329 -25.68 -0.53 -2.32
N SER A 330 -26.46 -0.98 -1.34
CA SER A 330 -27.12 -0.10 -0.39
C SER A 330 -26.78 -0.53 1.03
N LEU A 331 -26.56 0.45 1.90
CA LEU A 331 -26.25 0.24 3.31
C LEU A 331 -27.04 1.24 4.14
N LYS A 332 -27.67 0.75 5.21
CA LYS A 332 -28.27 1.60 6.23
C LYS A 332 -27.70 1.25 7.58
N TYR A 333 -27.10 2.23 8.22
CA TYR A 333 -26.46 2.08 9.52
C TYR A 333 -26.67 3.37 10.30
N ARG A 334 -27.40 3.28 11.42
CA ARG A 334 -27.82 4.48 12.19
C ARG A 334 -28.52 5.50 11.28
N ASP A 335 -28.02 6.73 11.26
CA ASP A 335 -28.49 7.80 10.38
C ASP A 335 -27.59 8.03 9.15
N ILE A 336 -26.87 6.98 8.75
CA ILE A 336 -26.12 6.89 7.50
C ILE A 336 -26.90 5.98 6.56
N GLU A 337 -27.26 6.49 5.39
CA GLU A 337 -27.93 5.76 4.32
C GLU A 337 -27.18 5.97 3.01
N LEU A 338 -26.63 4.87 2.50
CA LEU A 338 -26.06 4.76 1.17
C LEU A 338 -27.07 4.01 0.31
N LYS A 339 -27.52 4.62 -0.78
CA LYS A 339 -28.55 4.05 -1.65
C LYS A 339 -28.05 3.93 -3.08
N ASP A 340 -27.99 2.71 -3.58
CA ASP A 340 -27.57 2.43 -4.96
C ASP A 340 -26.20 3.06 -5.30
N VAL A 341 -25.26 2.99 -4.35
CA VAL A 341 -23.89 3.49 -4.55
C VAL A 341 -23.01 2.40 -5.14
N THR A 342 -22.16 2.77 -6.09
CA THR A 342 -21.17 1.85 -6.66
C THR A 342 -19.81 2.18 -6.03
N VAL A 343 -19.35 1.32 -5.13
CA VAL A 343 -18.01 1.43 -4.54
C VAL A 343 -17.01 0.70 -5.44
N MET A 344 -15.98 1.39 -5.91
CA MET A 344 -15.04 0.87 -6.90
C MET A 344 -13.76 0.30 -6.28
N GLY A 345 -13.31 0.81 -5.12
CA GLY A 345 -12.09 0.38 -4.46
C GLY A 345 -12.33 -0.73 -3.45
N GLN A 346 -12.80 -0.34 -2.27
CA GLN A 346 -12.98 -1.21 -1.11
C GLN A 346 -14.12 -0.72 -0.22
N TRP A 347 -14.62 -1.61 0.63
CA TRP A 347 -15.50 -1.29 1.75
C TRP A 347 -14.72 -1.24 3.07
N PRO A 348 -14.27 -0.05 3.51
CA PRO A 348 -13.51 0.08 4.74
C PRO A 348 -14.35 0.13 6.01
N PHE A 349 -13.86 -0.53 7.04
CA PHE A 349 -14.40 -0.51 8.40
C PHE A 349 -13.30 -0.25 9.43
N THR A 350 -13.52 0.74 10.29
CA THR A 350 -12.76 0.90 11.54
C THR A 350 -13.58 0.25 12.65
N ILE A 351 -13.03 -0.75 13.33
CA ILE A 351 -13.77 -1.60 14.27
C ILE A 351 -13.07 -1.61 15.62
N MET A 352 -13.66 -0.98 16.63
CA MET A 352 -13.13 -0.92 17.99
C MET A 352 -14.09 -1.53 19.01
N ASP A 353 -13.58 -2.43 19.83
CA ASP A 353 -14.32 -3.13 20.91
C ASP A 353 -15.73 -3.60 20.52
N SER A 354 -15.87 -4.14 19.30
CA SER A 354 -17.17 -4.46 18.71
C SER A 354 -17.26 -5.93 18.30
N ASN A 355 -18.48 -6.46 18.25
CA ASN A 355 -18.82 -7.72 17.63
C ASN A 355 -19.49 -7.47 16.27
N VAL A 356 -18.82 -7.81 15.19
CA VAL A 356 -19.24 -7.46 13.83
C VAL A 356 -19.34 -8.72 13.00
N THR A 357 -20.46 -8.94 12.33
CA THR A 357 -20.60 -9.99 11.31
C THR A 357 -20.79 -9.36 9.94
N ILE A 358 -19.91 -9.68 8.98
CA ILE A 358 -20.05 -9.24 7.60
C ILE A 358 -20.21 -10.48 6.73
N SER A 359 -21.28 -10.53 5.94
CA SER A 359 -21.60 -11.69 5.10
C SER A 359 -21.75 -11.33 3.63
N ASN A 360 -21.48 -12.29 2.73
CA ASN A 360 -21.69 -12.14 1.30
C ASN A 360 -21.10 -10.83 0.73
N SER A 361 -19.92 -10.42 1.19
CA SER A 361 -19.32 -9.12 0.84
C SER A 361 -17.95 -9.31 0.19
N ASP A 362 -17.46 -8.35 -0.58
CA ASP A 362 -16.12 -8.44 -1.18
C ASP A 362 -15.33 -7.13 -1.09
N TYR A 363 -14.01 -7.27 -1.22
CA TYR A 363 -13.04 -6.19 -1.10
C TYR A 363 -13.18 -5.37 0.20
N LEU A 364 -13.31 -6.07 1.33
CA LEU A 364 -13.32 -5.42 2.65
C LEU A 364 -11.92 -4.91 3.00
N PHE A 365 -11.84 -3.69 3.54
CA PHE A 365 -10.64 -3.15 4.19
C PHE A 365 -10.93 -3.03 5.69
N LEU A 366 -10.23 -3.81 6.52
CA LEU A 366 -10.51 -3.86 7.95
C LEU A 366 -9.37 -3.25 8.77
N GLN A 367 -9.71 -2.22 9.56
CA GLN A 367 -8.88 -1.65 10.60
C GLN A 367 -9.48 -1.99 11.96
N THR A 368 -9.04 -3.09 12.56
CA THR A 368 -9.61 -3.62 13.81
C THR A 368 -8.75 -3.26 15.02
N SER A 369 -9.38 -2.97 16.15
CA SER A 369 -8.75 -2.57 17.40
C SER A 369 -9.43 -3.18 18.62
N GLY A 370 -8.70 -3.17 19.74
CA GLY A 370 -9.22 -3.57 21.04
C GLY A 370 -9.59 -5.05 21.09
N GLN A 371 -10.67 -5.36 21.80
CA GLN A 371 -11.15 -6.73 22.03
C GLN A 371 -12.21 -7.17 21.00
N SER A 372 -12.19 -6.60 19.81
CA SER A 372 -13.23 -6.84 18.79
C SER A 372 -13.30 -8.30 18.35
N THR A 373 -14.50 -8.78 18.05
CA THR A 373 -14.72 -10.05 17.34
C THR A 373 -15.32 -9.74 15.98
N VAL A 374 -14.64 -10.12 14.90
CA VAL A 374 -15.11 -9.89 13.54
C VAL A 374 -15.29 -11.23 12.83
N SER A 375 -16.52 -11.49 12.40
CA SER A 375 -16.90 -12.69 11.66
C SER A 375 -17.14 -12.35 10.19
N LEU A 376 -16.39 -13.00 9.29
CA LEU A 376 -16.54 -12.87 7.84
C LEU A 376 -17.09 -14.18 7.26
N ILE A 377 -18.28 -14.11 6.66
CA ILE A 377 -18.99 -15.29 6.12
C ILE A 377 -19.17 -15.11 4.61
N ASP A 378 -18.69 -16.06 3.81
CA ASP A 378 -18.74 -16.00 2.34
C ASP A 378 -18.23 -14.64 1.81
N SER A 379 -17.13 -14.18 2.40
CA SER A 379 -16.65 -12.80 2.25
C SER A 379 -15.18 -12.70 1.92
N HIS A 380 -14.84 -11.65 1.19
CA HIS A 380 -13.49 -11.38 0.74
C HIS A 380 -12.93 -10.12 1.41
N MET A 381 -11.87 -10.30 2.19
CA MET A 381 -11.04 -9.27 2.76
C MET A 381 -9.90 -8.94 1.79
N CYS A 382 -9.85 -7.70 1.31
CA CYS A 382 -8.79 -7.25 0.40
C CYS A 382 -7.64 -6.59 1.16
N GLU A 383 -7.86 -6.05 2.35
CA GLU A 383 -6.80 -5.41 3.11
C GLU A 383 -7.09 -5.53 4.60
N PHE A 384 -6.03 -5.79 5.37
CA PHE A 384 -6.14 -5.93 6.81
C PHE A 384 -4.99 -5.23 7.53
N ILE A 385 -5.35 -4.20 8.31
CA ILE A 385 -4.39 -3.38 9.04
C ILE A 385 -4.89 -3.27 10.49
N PRO A 386 -4.61 -4.26 11.35
CA PRO A 386 -4.99 -4.20 12.76
C PRO A 386 -4.21 -3.10 13.50
N ARG A 387 -4.89 -2.50 14.48
CA ARG A 387 -4.49 -1.30 15.22
C ARG A 387 -4.70 -1.56 16.72
N ASP A 388 -3.68 -1.96 17.46
CA ASP A 388 -3.82 -2.35 18.88
C ASP A 388 -4.91 -3.42 19.06
N PHE A 389 -4.84 -4.47 18.24
CA PHE A 389 -5.85 -5.52 18.17
C PHE A 389 -5.49 -6.73 19.02
N PHE A 390 -6.42 -7.09 19.90
CA PHE A 390 -6.28 -8.19 20.86
C PHE A 390 -7.41 -9.22 20.77
N GLY A 391 -8.25 -9.08 19.75
CA GLY A 391 -9.50 -9.79 19.62
C GLY A 391 -9.41 -11.04 18.73
N THR A 392 -10.49 -11.31 17.99
CA THR A 392 -10.58 -12.50 17.14
C THR A 392 -11.20 -12.19 15.78
N MET A 393 -10.51 -12.64 14.72
CA MET A 393 -11.08 -12.79 13.38
C MET A 393 -11.61 -14.21 13.22
N ILE A 394 -12.84 -14.35 12.73
CA ILE A 394 -13.50 -15.64 12.48
C ILE A 394 -13.92 -15.66 11.01
N PHE A 395 -13.49 -16.69 10.28
CA PHE A 395 -13.82 -16.84 8.87
C PHE A 395 -14.69 -18.08 8.62
N GLU A 396 -15.72 -17.92 7.81
CA GLU A 396 -16.49 -19.01 7.23
C GLU A 396 -16.49 -18.81 5.72
N ASN A 397 -15.70 -19.62 5.00
CA ASN A 397 -15.46 -19.47 3.56
C ASN A 397 -14.91 -18.06 3.22
N GLY A 398 -13.88 -17.66 3.98
CA GLY A 398 -13.21 -16.38 3.81
C GLY A 398 -12.10 -16.42 2.77
N LEU A 399 -11.90 -15.29 2.09
CA LEU A 399 -10.76 -15.04 1.22
C LEU A 399 -10.02 -13.80 1.70
N TRP A 400 -8.69 -13.85 1.81
CA TRP A 400 -7.84 -12.68 2.01
C TRP A 400 -6.86 -12.51 0.84
N THR A 401 -6.89 -11.35 0.18
CA THR A 401 -5.97 -11.01 -0.91
C THR A 401 -5.22 -9.69 -0.68
N CYS A 402 -4.39 -9.32 -1.65
CA CYS A 402 -3.74 -8.02 -1.85
C CYS A 402 -2.73 -7.59 -0.79
N ALA A 403 -3.14 -7.21 0.44
CA ALA A 403 -2.22 -6.56 1.37
C ALA A 403 -2.57 -6.75 2.86
N GLY A 404 -1.58 -6.50 3.71
CA GLY A 404 -1.78 -6.29 5.14
C GLY A 404 -0.57 -5.70 5.85
N GLU A 405 -0.81 -5.06 6.99
CA GLU A 405 0.23 -4.51 7.86
C GLU A 405 -0.05 -4.93 9.31
N ILE A 406 0.54 -6.05 9.74
CA ILE A 406 0.46 -6.58 11.11
C ILE A 406 1.68 -6.10 11.88
N LEU A 407 1.60 -4.86 12.37
CA LEU A 407 2.74 -4.15 12.95
C LEU A 407 2.50 -3.83 14.43
N GLY A 408 3.54 -3.87 15.24
CA GLY A 408 3.62 -3.32 16.58
C GLY A 408 4.77 -2.32 16.69
N ASN A 409 4.81 -1.57 17.78
CA ASN A 409 5.86 -0.62 18.11
C ASN A 409 6.11 0.46 17.02
N ILE A 410 5.04 0.85 16.30
CA ILE A 410 5.07 1.95 15.32
C ILE A 410 4.05 3.02 15.77
N PRO A 411 4.49 4.13 16.39
CA PRO A 411 3.60 5.09 17.07
C PRO A 411 2.46 5.69 16.25
N HIS A 412 2.65 5.86 14.94
CA HIS A 412 1.64 6.42 14.03
C HIS A 412 0.81 5.34 13.32
N HIS A 413 1.04 4.06 13.63
CA HIS A 413 0.39 2.92 13.00
C HIS A 413 -0.26 2.01 14.04
N SER A 414 0.51 1.34 14.89
CA SER A 414 0.02 0.44 15.94
C SER A 414 1.13 0.18 16.96
N MET A 415 0.79 0.17 18.25
CA MET A 415 1.77 -0.07 19.31
C MET A 415 1.92 -1.54 19.64
N GLU A 416 0.86 -2.32 19.55
CA GLU A 416 0.88 -3.76 19.81
C GLU A 416 -0.17 -4.48 18.95
N ASN A 417 0.00 -5.77 18.70
CA ASN A 417 -1.02 -6.62 18.09
C ASN A 417 -0.81 -8.04 18.61
N ASP A 418 -1.82 -8.61 19.25
CA ASP A 418 -1.83 -9.99 19.75
C ASP A 418 -3.25 -10.57 19.65
N PHE A 419 -3.58 -11.12 18.49
CA PHE A 419 -4.96 -11.52 18.17
C PHE A 419 -5.04 -12.95 17.63
N THR A 420 -6.28 -13.43 17.50
CA THR A 420 -6.56 -14.78 17.00
C THR A 420 -7.25 -14.78 15.64
N ILE A 421 -6.84 -15.69 14.74
CA ILE A 421 -7.55 -16.00 13.49
C ILE A 421 -8.10 -17.43 13.59
N LYS A 422 -9.38 -17.61 13.26
CA LYS A 422 -10.06 -18.91 13.26
C LYS A 422 -10.89 -19.14 12.00
N GLY A 423 -11.19 -20.41 11.74
CA GLY A 423 -12.16 -20.83 10.73
C GLY A 423 -11.55 -21.10 9.35
N SER A 424 -12.38 -21.08 8.31
CA SER A 424 -11.98 -21.40 6.94
C SER A 424 -11.57 -20.16 6.16
N LEU A 425 -10.28 -20.08 5.84
CA LEU A 425 -9.66 -18.92 5.23
C LEU A 425 -8.66 -19.37 4.16
N LYS A 426 -8.83 -18.82 2.96
CA LYS A 426 -7.84 -18.86 1.89
C LYS A 426 -7.07 -17.54 1.84
N ILE A 427 -5.75 -17.58 1.71
CA ILE A 427 -4.91 -16.39 1.61
C ILE A 427 -4.12 -16.44 0.29
N GLU A 428 -4.28 -15.46 -0.58
CA GLU A 428 -3.68 -15.43 -1.93
C GLU A 428 -3.06 -14.07 -2.25
N GLY A 429 -1.81 -14.06 -2.76
CA GLY A 429 -1.12 -12.82 -3.14
C GLY A 429 -0.81 -11.85 -1.99
N VAL A 430 -1.01 -12.28 -0.75
CA VAL A 430 -0.70 -11.50 0.46
C VAL A 430 0.74 -11.72 0.90
N ARG A 431 1.37 -12.86 0.57
CA ARG A 431 2.71 -13.21 1.04
C ARG A 431 3.76 -12.17 0.67
N GLU A 432 3.68 -11.63 -0.54
CA GLU A 432 4.60 -10.62 -1.06
C GLU A 432 4.31 -9.21 -0.51
N ASN A 433 3.12 -9.01 0.05
CA ASN A 433 2.57 -7.69 0.40
C ASN A 433 2.21 -7.56 1.89
N LEU A 434 2.49 -8.58 2.71
CA LEU A 434 2.27 -8.54 4.15
C LEU A 434 3.49 -7.93 4.82
N GLN A 435 3.30 -6.80 5.50
CA GLN A 435 4.30 -6.29 6.43
C GLN A 435 4.02 -6.85 7.82
N TRP A 436 5.07 -7.34 8.50
CA TRP A 436 4.98 -7.87 9.85
C TRP A 436 6.11 -7.32 10.69
N LYS A 437 5.81 -6.77 11.87
CA LYS A 437 6.81 -6.35 12.85
C LYS A 437 6.26 -6.38 14.25
N ASP A 438 7.03 -6.86 15.23
CA ASP A 438 6.72 -6.74 16.67
C ASP A 438 5.25 -7.09 17.04
N ALA A 439 4.69 -8.13 16.40
CA ALA A 439 3.30 -8.54 16.56
C ALA A 439 3.17 -10.06 16.64
N GLN A 440 2.10 -10.51 17.30
CA GLN A 440 1.79 -11.92 17.54
C GLN A 440 0.40 -12.27 17.00
N VAL A 441 0.28 -13.43 16.36
CA VAL A 441 -1.01 -13.95 15.87
C VAL A 441 -1.13 -15.42 16.23
N THR A 442 -2.21 -15.76 16.92
CA THR A 442 -2.61 -17.16 17.11
C THR A 442 -3.51 -17.58 15.96
N ARG A 443 -3.09 -18.53 15.13
CA ARG A 443 -3.89 -19.05 14.00
C ARG A 443 -4.37 -20.46 14.28
N GLU A 444 -5.67 -20.68 14.26
CA GLU A 444 -6.31 -22.01 14.35
C GLU A 444 -6.35 -22.67 12.95
N TYR A 445 -5.88 -23.91 12.87
CA TYR A 445 -5.93 -24.74 11.66
C TYR A 445 -6.92 -25.89 11.88
N GLU A 446 -7.93 -26.01 11.02
CA GLU A 446 -8.75 -27.20 10.91
C GLU A 446 -8.14 -28.16 9.88
N VAL A 447 -7.92 -29.42 10.26
CA VAL A 447 -7.49 -30.49 9.37
C VAL A 447 -8.64 -31.48 9.21
N ILE A 448 -8.89 -31.90 7.97
CA ILE A 448 -9.87 -32.93 7.63
C ILE A 448 -9.14 -34.07 6.92
N VAL A 449 -9.16 -35.25 7.53
CA VAL A 449 -8.52 -36.46 6.99
C VAL A 449 -9.58 -37.38 6.41
N LYS A 450 -9.39 -37.74 5.14
CA LYS A 450 -10.30 -38.60 4.38
C LYS A 450 -9.59 -39.76 3.70
N ASP A 451 -10.33 -40.82 3.42
CA ASP A 451 -9.89 -41.91 2.57
C ASP A 451 -10.05 -41.56 1.07
N GLU A 452 -9.58 -42.45 0.20
CA GLU A 452 -9.69 -42.38 -1.25
C GLU A 452 -11.14 -42.27 -1.79
N ASN A 453 -12.14 -42.60 -0.96
CA ASN A 453 -13.57 -42.55 -1.29
C ASN A 453 -14.28 -41.34 -0.65
N ASP A 454 -13.53 -40.35 -0.16
CA ASP A 454 -14.01 -39.15 0.53
C ASP A 454 -14.67 -39.42 1.90
N ASN A 455 -14.51 -40.61 2.49
CA ASN A 455 -15.02 -40.90 3.83
C ASN A 455 -14.07 -40.37 4.91
N PRO A 456 -14.58 -39.86 6.05
CA PRO A 456 -13.75 -39.37 7.13
C PRO A 456 -12.96 -40.49 7.83
N ILE A 457 -11.67 -40.27 8.07
CA ILE A 457 -10.81 -41.17 8.85
C ILE A 457 -10.81 -40.71 10.31
N LYS A 458 -11.47 -41.49 11.18
CA LYS A 458 -11.48 -41.26 12.62
C LYS A 458 -10.22 -41.84 13.27
N GLY A 459 -9.62 -41.08 14.20
CA GLY A 459 -8.52 -41.56 15.03
C GLY A 459 -7.15 -41.49 14.36
N ALA A 460 -7.03 -40.84 13.20
CA ALA A 460 -5.75 -40.45 12.64
C ALA A 460 -5.03 -39.47 13.58
N PHE A 461 -3.72 -39.66 13.75
CA PHE A 461 -2.85 -38.80 14.54
C PHE A 461 -2.30 -37.68 13.64
N ILE A 462 -2.36 -36.45 14.13
CA ILE A 462 -1.74 -35.29 13.50
C ILE A 462 -0.60 -34.83 14.37
N GLU A 463 0.62 -34.84 13.84
CA GLU A 463 1.80 -34.33 14.53
C GLU A 463 2.26 -33.02 13.89
N ILE A 464 2.43 -32.00 14.73
CA ILE A 464 2.86 -30.65 14.32
C ILE A 464 3.51 -29.96 15.52
N ASP A 465 4.68 -29.37 15.31
CA ASP A 465 5.38 -28.57 16.34
C ASP A 465 5.61 -29.34 17.66
N GLY A 466 5.87 -30.65 17.57
CA GLY A 466 6.07 -31.53 18.73
C GLY A 466 4.80 -31.90 19.49
N ASN A 467 3.63 -31.52 19.00
CA ASN A 467 2.33 -31.84 19.58
C ASN A 467 1.58 -32.87 18.72
N THR A 468 0.84 -33.76 19.38
CA THR A 468 0.01 -34.79 18.73
C THR A 468 -1.47 -34.53 18.99
N TYR A 469 -2.27 -34.52 17.94
CA TYR A 469 -3.72 -34.36 17.97
C TYR A 469 -4.42 -35.56 17.32
N VAL A 470 -5.70 -35.78 17.64
CA VAL A 470 -6.45 -36.95 17.14
C VAL A 470 -7.74 -36.51 16.48
N THR A 471 -8.01 -37.04 15.28
CA THR A 471 -9.24 -36.77 14.54
C THR A 471 -10.48 -37.38 15.18
N ASP A 472 -11.59 -36.63 15.12
CA ASP A 472 -12.89 -37.04 15.62
C ASP A 472 -13.65 -37.97 14.65
N LYS A 473 -14.94 -38.21 14.92
CA LYS A 473 -15.79 -39.07 14.06
C LYS A 473 -16.04 -38.51 12.67
N ALA A 474 -15.87 -37.20 12.47
CA ALA A 474 -15.97 -36.52 11.19
C ALA A 474 -14.61 -36.41 10.49
N GLY A 475 -13.56 -37.06 11.02
CA GLY A 475 -12.20 -36.99 10.49
C GLY A 475 -11.56 -35.62 10.71
N LYS A 476 -12.11 -34.81 11.63
CA LYS A 476 -11.70 -33.43 11.87
C LYS A 476 -10.84 -33.31 13.11
N VAL A 477 -9.90 -32.38 13.09
CA VAL A 477 -9.15 -31.94 14.27
C VAL A 477 -8.71 -30.50 14.11
N LYS A 478 -8.53 -29.81 15.23
CA LYS A 478 -8.07 -28.43 15.28
C LYS A 478 -6.85 -28.31 16.16
N PHE A 479 -5.91 -27.47 15.74
CA PHE A 479 -4.77 -27.04 16.55
C PHE A 479 -4.48 -25.57 16.25
N SER A 480 -3.65 -24.94 17.09
CA SER A 480 -3.25 -23.55 16.88
C SER A 480 -1.74 -23.42 16.83
N LEU A 481 -1.26 -22.52 15.99
CA LEU A 481 0.13 -22.07 15.98
C LEU A 481 0.19 -20.61 16.39
N ILE A 482 1.20 -20.26 17.18
CA ILE A 482 1.52 -18.89 17.54
C ILE A 482 2.59 -18.40 16.57
N LEU A 483 2.27 -17.33 15.83
CA LEU A 483 3.06 -16.81 14.73
C LEU A 483 3.51 -15.37 15.03
N ASN A 484 4.72 -15.04 14.61
CA ASN A 484 5.36 -13.74 14.77
C ASN A 484 6.30 -13.45 13.59
N GLU A 485 6.98 -12.31 13.64
CA GLU A 485 7.88 -11.84 12.57
C GLU A 485 8.94 -12.87 12.18
N SER A 486 9.46 -13.67 13.12
CA SER A 486 10.54 -14.61 12.82
C SER A 486 10.06 -15.95 12.27
N ASN A 487 8.77 -16.30 12.38
CA ASN A 487 8.31 -17.66 12.02
C ASN A 487 7.08 -17.71 11.10
N TYR A 488 6.41 -16.58 10.80
CA TYR A 488 5.16 -16.61 10.03
C TYR A 488 5.32 -17.16 8.59
N ILE A 489 6.52 -17.00 8.00
CA ILE A 489 6.90 -17.55 6.70
C ILE A 489 7.68 -18.86 6.78
N GLU A 490 8.06 -19.31 7.98
CA GLU A 490 8.83 -20.54 8.16
C GLU A 490 7.87 -21.75 8.14
N PRO A 491 7.94 -22.63 7.12
CA PRO A 491 7.02 -23.75 7.05
C PRO A 491 7.29 -24.76 8.17
N LYS A 492 6.22 -25.21 8.82
CA LYS A 492 6.20 -26.32 9.76
C LYS A 492 5.70 -27.57 9.07
N ILE A 493 6.27 -28.72 9.43
CA ILE A 493 5.87 -30.01 8.86
C ILE A 493 4.66 -30.56 9.63
N LEU A 494 3.53 -30.68 8.95
CA LEU A 494 2.34 -31.40 9.40
C LEU A 494 2.44 -32.86 8.96
N GLU A 495 2.47 -33.78 9.91
CA GLU A 495 2.49 -35.23 9.64
C GLU A 495 1.17 -35.86 10.04
N VAL A 496 0.66 -36.75 9.19
CA VAL A 496 -0.62 -37.44 9.40
C VAL A 496 -0.38 -38.93 9.41
N PHE A 497 -0.77 -39.59 10.50
CA PHE A 497 -0.61 -41.03 10.68
C PHE A 497 -1.95 -41.73 10.88
N GLU A 498 -2.05 -42.95 10.36
CA GLU A 498 -3.09 -43.91 10.71
C GLU A 498 -2.45 -45.10 11.43
N GLY A 499 -2.59 -45.15 12.76
CA GLY A 499 -1.77 -46.03 13.58
C GLY A 499 -0.29 -45.60 13.53
N GLU A 500 0.59 -46.51 13.14
CA GLU A 500 2.04 -46.24 12.99
C GLU A 500 2.42 -45.82 11.55
N ASN A 501 1.47 -45.85 10.62
CA ASN A 501 1.75 -45.57 9.21
C ASN A 501 1.59 -44.07 8.92
N LEU A 502 2.65 -43.43 8.44
CA LEU A 502 2.58 -42.09 7.87
C LEU A 502 1.79 -42.14 6.55
N ILE A 503 0.63 -41.47 6.51
CA ILE A 503 -0.24 -41.42 5.32
C ILE A 503 -0.09 -40.12 4.53
N SER A 504 0.38 -39.03 5.17
CA SER A 504 0.65 -37.77 4.48
C SER A 504 1.60 -36.88 5.27
N GLN A 505 2.32 -36.03 4.55
CA GLN A 505 3.17 -34.98 5.10
C GLN A 505 2.96 -33.71 4.26
N LYS A 506 2.78 -32.56 4.94
CA LYS A 506 2.55 -31.27 4.27
C LYS A 506 3.26 -30.14 5.00
N GLU A 507 3.89 -29.24 4.25
CA GLU A 507 4.40 -27.99 4.79
C GLU A 507 3.24 -27.01 5.01
N ILE A 508 3.19 -26.41 6.21
CA ILE A 508 2.19 -25.40 6.56
C ILE A 508 2.85 -24.17 7.20
N ASP A 509 2.43 -22.98 6.80
CA ASP A 509 2.77 -21.70 7.41
C ASP A 509 1.54 -20.79 7.55
N PHE A 510 1.75 -19.51 7.90
CA PHE A 510 0.69 -18.50 8.08
C PHE A 510 -0.25 -18.34 6.88
N PHE A 511 0.16 -18.72 5.66
CA PHE A 511 -0.64 -18.54 4.45
C PHE A 511 -1.39 -19.80 4.02
N THR A 512 -1.14 -20.93 4.69
CA THR A 512 -1.80 -22.21 4.36
C THR A 512 -3.31 -22.08 4.45
N GLU A 513 -4.01 -22.47 3.40
CA GLU A 513 -5.47 -22.49 3.37
C GLU A 513 -6.07 -23.42 4.46
N THR A 514 -7.14 -22.96 5.09
CA THR A 514 -7.93 -23.75 6.05
C THR A 514 -9.37 -23.92 5.53
N PRO A 515 -9.97 -25.12 5.64
CA PRO A 515 -9.42 -26.34 6.23
C PRO A 515 -8.35 -27.00 5.36
N ILE A 516 -7.37 -27.63 6.00
CA ILE A 516 -6.37 -28.47 5.33
C ILE A 516 -7.00 -29.84 5.05
N ILE A 517 -7.22 -30.14 3.78
CA ILE A 517 -7.76 -31.44 3.36
C ILE A 517 -6.62 -32.40 3.05
N ILE A 518 -6.63 -33.57 3.69
CA ILE A 518 -5.68 -34.66 3.48
C ILE A 518 -6.45 -35.89 3.00
N ILE A 519 -6.11 -36.38 1.81
CA ILE A 519 -6.70 -37.59 1.23
C ILE A 519 -5.62 -38.67 1.28
N LYS A 520 -5.92 -39.79 1.95
CA LYS A 520 -5.07 -40.98 1.96
C LYS A 520 -5.07 -41.59 0.55
N ASN A 521 -3.87 -41.67 -0.03
CA ASN A 521 -3.64 -42.34 -1.32
C ASN A 521 -3.41 -43.84 -1.17
#